data_AF-A0A918VT91-F1
#
_entry.id   AF-A0A918VT91-F1
#
_cell.length_a   1.000
_cell.length_b   1.000
_cell.length_c   1.000
_cell.angle_alpha   90.00
_cell.angle_beta   90.00
_cell.angle_gamma   90.00
#
_symmetry.space_group_name_H-M   'P 1'
#
loop_
_entity.id
_entity.type
_entity.pdbx_description
1 polymer ?
#
loop_
_entity_poly.entity_id
_entity_poly.type
_entity_poly.pdbx_seq_one_letter_code
_entity_poly.pdbx_strand_id
1 'polypeptide(L)'
;MFSLQKWGAIAGFGAAATYIFGFILLLTVLAGSGYGIADADPAAVVDFVISEQALMTSWYTVIYVVNGFLVALLAVALADIFKPHAPTLATLTQVFGALWATLVVGAGMVANVGKEVVAAQYASDPEGAVLMWQIFSGVENGLGGGNEIAGGVWALVAGIAMLRTARMPKPLGYFSLVIGASGLLTLIPALNNTAGAVFGLGYIAWFVWVGIALLTQKA
;
A
#
# COMPACT_ATOMS: atom_id res chain seq x y z
N MET A 1 -5.45 26.14 15.20
CA MET A 1 -5.13 26.04 13.76
C MET A 1 -4.66 24.63 13.47
N PHE A 2 -5.36 23.93 12.57
CA PHE A 2 -4.96 22.61 12.08
C PHE A 2 -3.67 22.74 11.26
N SER A 3 -2.56 22.16 11.69
CA SER A 3 -1.36 22.11 10.84
C SER A 3 -1.39 20.85 9.99
N LEU A 4 -1.40 21.03 8.67
CA LEU A 4 -1.32 19.93 7.70
C LEU A 4 -0.11 19.04 7.96
N GLN A 5 0.98 19.61 8.47
CA GLN A 5 2.17 18.90 8.94
C GLN A 5 1.90 17.87 10.05
N LYS A 6 1.08 18.19 11.07
CA LYS A 6 0.71 17.23 12.13
C LYS A 6 -0.15 16.10 11.59
N TRP A 7 -1.08 16.42 10.68
CA TRP A 7 -1.89 15.42 9.99
C TRP A 7 -1.06 14.52 9.08
N GLY A 8 -0.06 15.08 8.39
CA GLY A 8 0.92 14.30 7.63
C GLY A 8 1.71 13.35 8.53
N ALA A 9 2.11 13.78 9.72
CA ALA A 9 2.80 12.89 10.66
C ALA A 9 1.89 11.73 11.13
N ILE A 10 0.64 12.03 11.51
CA ILE A 10 -0.36 11.02 11.86
C ILE A 10 -0.58 10.06 10.69
N ALA A 11 -0.66 10.59 9.46
CA ALA A 11 -0.82 9.80 8.26
C ALA A 11 0.37 8.85 8.03
N GLY A 12 1.60 9.34 8.22
CA GLY A 12 2.82 8.52 8.17
C GLY A 12 2.79 7.38 9.19
N PHE A 13 2.56 7.68 10.47
CA PHE A 13 2.50 6.61 11.49
C PHE A 13 1.34 5.65 11.28
N GLY A 14 0.18 6.16 10.85
CA GLY A 14 -0.98 5.34 10.52
C GLY A 14 -0.69 4.38 9.37
N ALA A 15 -0.07 4.85 8.29
CA ALA A 15 0.30 4.02 7.15
C ALA A 15 1.36 2.97 7.53
N ALA A 16 2.32 3.33 8.38
CA ALA A 16 3.25 2.34 8.94
C ALA A 16 2.50 1.26 9.75
N ALA A 17 1.52 1.66 10.57
CA ALA A 17 0.73 0.75 11.39
C ALA A 17 -0.12 -0.20 10.54
N THR A 18 -0.69 0.26 9.41
CA THR A 18 -1.46 -0.61 8.51
C THR A 18 -0.58 -1.65 7.82
N TYR A 19 0.65 -1.31 7.45
CA TYR A 19 1.62 -2.28 6.94
C TYR A 19 2.05 -3.29 8.01
N ILE A 20 2.34 -2.83 9.24
CA ILE A 20 2.71 -3.71 10.35
C ILE A 20 1.57 -4.69 10.65
N PHE A 21 0.34 -4.19 10.74
CA PHE A 21 -0.87 -5.03 10.86
C PHE A 21 -0.94 -6.05 9.73
N GLY A 22 -0.70 -5.59 8.49
CA GLY A 22 -0.63 -6.43 7.29
C GLY A 22 0.36 -7.58 7.41
N PHE A 23 1.63 -7.28 7.67
CA PHE A 23 2.66 -8.31 7.79
C PHE A 23 2.43 -9.26 8.96
N ILE A 24 1.97 -8.77 10.11
CA ILE A 24 1.67 -9.63 11.26
C ILE A 24 0.57 -10.62 10.89
N LEU A 25 -0.55 -10.16 10.35
CA LEU A 25 -1.67 -11.06 10.04
C LEU A 25 -1.32 -12.03 8.90
N LEU A 26 -0.60 -11.56 7.87
CA LEU A 26 -0.15 -12.38 6.75
C LEU A 26 0.74 -13.54 7.21
N LEU A 27 1.74 -13.22 8.04
CA LEU A 27 2.77 -14.19 8.45
C LEU A 27 2.33 -15.11 9.60
N THR A 28 1.22 -14.81 10.29
CA THR A 28 0.77 -15.60 11.45
C THR A 28 -0.55 -16.31 11.20
N VAL A 29 -1.62 -15.55 10.94
CA VAL A 29 -2.99 -16.10 10.85
C VAL A 29 -3.28 -16.62 9.45
N LEU A 30 -2.88 -15.87 8.42
CA LEU A 30 -3.17 -16.19 7.02
C LEU A 30 -2.20 -17.22 6.43
N ALA A 31 -0.99 -17.34 6.97
CA ALA A 31 0.04 -18.24 6.43
C ALA A 31 -0.42 -19.71 6.34
N GLY A 32 -1.21 -20.17 7.31
CA GLY A 32 -1.70 -21.55 7.36
C GLY A 32 -2.77 -21.88 6.33
N SER A 33 -3.47 -20.89 5.78
CA SER A 33 -4.54 -21.10 4.78
C SER A 33 -4.02 -21.12 3.34
N GLY A 34 -2.74 -20.83 3.11
CA GLY A 34 -2.18 -20.65 1.77
C GLY A 34 -2.50 -19.28 1.15
N TYR A 35 -3.17 -18.38 1.87
CA TYR A 35 -3.50 -17.05 1.36
C TYR A 35 -2.22 -16.26 1.00
N GLY A 36 -2.15 -15.78 -0.24
CA GLY A 36 -0.98 -15.05 -0.76
C GLY A 36 0.23 -15.92 -1.12
N ILE A 37 0.10 -17.25 -1.12
CA ILE A 37 1.14 -18.19 -1.55
C ILE A 37 0.85 -18.63 -2.99
N ALA A 38 1.83 -18.47 -3.89
CA ALA A 38 1.64 -18.68 -5.33
C ALA A 38 1.13 -20.08 -5.71
N ASP A 39 1.60 -21.12 -5.01
CA ASP A 39 1.28 -22.52 -5.32
C ASP A 39 0.26 -23.14 -4.34
N ALA A 40 -0.50 -22.31 -3.61
CA ALA A 40 -1.55 -22.80 -2.72
C ALA A 40 -2.76 -23.32 -3.49
N ASP A 41 -3.48 -24.29 -2.91
CA ASP A 41 -4.76 -24.76 -3.44
C ASP A 41 -5.81 -23.62 -3.38
N PRO A 42 -6.31 -23.14 -4.53
CA PRO A 42 -7.29 -22.05 -4.55
C PRO A 42 -8.58 -22.39 -3.80
N ALA A 43 -8.99 -23.66 -3.76
CA ALA A 43 -10.18 -24.08 -3.02
C ALA A 43 -9.99 -23.87 -1.52
N ALA A 44 -8.87 -24.32 -0.96
CA ALA A 44 -8.54 -24.12 0.45
C ALA A 44 -8.47 -22.64 0.86
N VAL A 45 -7.93 -21.78 -0.03
CA VAL A 45 -7.89 -20.32 0.21
C VAL A 45 -9.30 -19.73 0.25
N VAL A 46 -10.16 -20.12 -0.69
CA VAL A 46 -11.56 -19.65 -0.74
C VAL A 46 -12.34 -20.11 0.47
N ASP A 47 -12.20 -21.38 0.87
CA ASP A 47 -12.81 -21.94 2.08
C ASP A 47 -12.45 -21.14 3.33
N PHE A 48 -11.16 -20.79 3.47
CA PHE A 48 -10.69 -19.91 4.54
C PHE A 48 -11.30 -18.52 4.47
N VAL A 49 -11.28 -17.87 3.30
CA VAL A 49 -11.80 -16.51 3.13
C VAL A 49 -13.30 -16.41 3.47
N ILE A 50 -14.06 -17.47 3.17
CA ILE A 50 -15.50 -17.55 3.43
C ILE A 50 -15.79 -17.87 4.90
N SER A 51 -15.00 -18.75 5.52
CA SER A 51 -15.14 -19.07 6.95
C SER A 51 -14.72 -17.89 7.84
N GLU A 52 -13.75 -17.10 7.42
CA GLU A 52 -13.18 -15.97 8.18
C GLU A 52 -13.56 -14.60 7.60
N GLN A 53 -14.81 -14.43 7.13
CA GLN A 53 -15.24 -13.22 6.43
C GLN A 53 -15.00 -11.92 7.20
N ALA A 54 -15.27 -11.89 8.52
CA ALA A 54 -15.06 -10.69 9.33
C ALA A 54 -13.57 -10.31 9.41
N LEU A 55 -12.70 -11.31 9.59
CA LEU A 55 -11.25 -11.13 9.57
C LEU A 55 -10.80 -10.58 8.22
N MET A 56 -11.29 -11.16 7.12
CA MET A 56 -10.94 -10.73 5.77
C MET A 56 -11.46 -9.32 5.45
N THR A 57 -12.65 -8.93 5.92
CA THR A 57 -13.11 -7.53 5.79
C THR A 57 -12.18 -6.58 6.53
N SER A 58 -11.75 -6.93 7.74
CA SER A 58 -10.81 -6.12 8.52
C SER A 58 -9.45 -6.04 7.80
N TRP A 59 -8.97 -7.15 7.27
CA TRP A 59 -7.74 -7.25 6.49
C TRP A 59 -7.73 -6.25 5.33
N TYR A 60 -8.68 -6.38 4.39
CA TYR A 60 -8.74 -5.52 3.21
C TYR A 60 -9.00 -4.07 3.56
N THR A 61 -9.89 -3.81 4.51
CA THR A 61 -10.21 -2.43 4.93
C THR A 61 -8.98 -1.73 5.51
N VAL A 62 -8.20 -2.40 6.36
CA VAL A 62 -7.03 -1.78 7.00
C VAL A 62 -5.90 -1.61 6.01
N ILE A 63 -5.50 -2.65 5.29
CA ILE A 63 -4.29 -2.60 4.45
C ILE A 63 -4.49 -1.82 3.15
N TYR A 64 -5.71 -1.79 2.62
CA TYR A 64 -6.01 -1.07 1.39
C TYR A 64 -6.72 0.25 1.66
N VAL A 65 -7.92 0.22 2.22
CA VAL A 65 -8.79 1.41 2.27
C VAL A 65 -8.23 2.47 3.22
N VAL A 66 -7.96 2.10 4.47
CA VAL A 66 -7.40 3.01 5.47
C VAL A 66 -6.02 3.49 5.04
N ASN A 67 -5.14 2.57 4.62
CA ASN A 67 -3.82 2.92 4.11
C ASN A 67 -3.88 3.92 2.94
N GLY A 68 -4.72 3.67 1.94
CA GLY A 68 -4.83 4.53 0.77
C GLY A 68 -5.25 5.95 1.12
N PHE A 69 -6.22 6.13 2.03
CA PHE A 69 -6.60 7.47 2.51
C PHE A 69 -5.48 8.16 3.29
N LEU A 70 -4.71 7.42 4.09
CA LEU A 70 -3.54 7.96 4.81
C LEU A 70 -2.45 8.37 3.82
N VAL A 71 -2.18 7.56 2.79
CA VAL A 71 -1.22 7.90 1.72
C VAL A 71 -1.67 9.16 0.97
N ALA A 72 -2.96 9.30 0.63
CA ALA A 72 -3.47 10.51 -0.01
C ALA A 72 -3.24 11.76 0.85
N LEU A 73 -3.54 11.67 2.16
CA LEU A 73 -3.30 12.77 3.10
C LEU A 73 -1.81 13.10 3.21
N LEU A 74 -0.96 12.08 3.28
CA LEU A 74 0.49 12.25 3.36
C LEU A 74 1.06 12.88 2.08
N ALA A 75 0.56 12.50 0.90
CA ALA A 75 0.96 13.09 -0.38
C ALA A 75 0.66 14.60 -0.43
N VAL A 76 -0.51 15.01 0.07
CA VAL A 76 -0.88 16.43 0.18
C VAL A 76 0.04 17.16 1.17
N ALA A 77 0.32 16.57 2.33
CA ALA A 77 1.19 17.18 3.33
C ALA A 77 2.64 17.36 2.83
N LEU A 78 3.19 16.36 2.14
CA LEU A 78 4.53 16.45 1.55
C LEU A 78 4.57 17.49 0.42
N ALA A 79 3.56 17.51 -0.43
CA ALA A 79 3.47 18.50 -1.51
C ALA A 79 3.44 19.94 -0.98
N ASP A 80 2.67 20.20 0.08
CA ASP A 80 2.61 21.53 0.71
C ASP A 80 3.99 22.00 1.22
N ILE A 81 4.76 21.09 1.84
CA ILE A 81 6.13 21.37 2.32
C ILE A 81 7.09 21.68 1.17
N PHE A 82 6.97 20.95 0.06
CA PHE A 82 7.87 21.10 -1.09
C PHE A 82 7.50 22.28 -1.98
N LYS A 83 6.23 22.70 -2.02
CA LYS A 83 5.69 23.67 -2.96
C LYS A 83 6.44 25.02 -3.00
N PRO A 84 6.85 25.64 -1.87
CA PRO A 84 7.57 26.90 -1.91
C PRO A 84 8.98 26.82 -2.53
N HIS A 85 9.56 25.61 -2.62
CA HIS A 85 10.96 25.40 -3.01
C HIS A 85 11.10 24.65 -4.34
N ALA A 86 10.13 23.80 -4.69
CA ALA A 86 10.12 23.03 -5.93
C ALA A 86 8.67 22.76 -6.37
N PRO A 87 7.96 23.75 -6.94
CA PRO A 87 6.53 23.67 -7.21
C PRO A 87 6.17 22.52 -8.16
N THR A 88 6.98 22.25 -9.19
CA THR A 88 6.76 21.11 -10.09
C THR A 88 6.87 19.77 -9.38
N LEU A 89 7.91 19.58 -8.55
CA LEU A 89 8.10 18.34 -7.80
C LEU A 89 7.03 18.15 -6.72
N ALA A 90 6.54 19.23 -6.12
CA ALA A 90 5.41 19.21 -5.21
C ALA A 90 4.14 18.70 -5.90
N THR A 91 3.82 19.25 -7.08
CA THR A 91 2.67 18.79 -7.88
C THR A 91 2.81 17.32 -8.26
N LEU A 92 3.98 16.88 -8.73
CA LEU A 92 4.19 15.47 -9.06
C LEU A 92 4.06 14.56 -7.82
N THR A 93 4.58 14.99 -6.66
CA THR A 93 4.45 14.25 -5.39
C THR A 93 2.98 14.07 -5.01
N GLN A 94 2.17 15.11 -5.17
CA GLN A 94 0.73 15.05 -4.88
C GLN A 94 0.01 14.14 -5.87
N VAL A 95 0.25 14.31 -7.17
CA VAL A 95 -0.45 13.57 -8.23
C VAL A 95 -0.15 12.07 -8.17
N PHE A 96 1.12 11.68 -8.09
CA PHE A 96 1.47 10.26 -8.03
C PHE A 96 1.07 9.61 -6.70
N GLY A 97 1.10 10.37 -5.60
CA GLY A 97 0.60 9.87 -4.31
C GLY A 97 -0.92 9.66 -4.33
N ALA A 98 -1.68 10.59 -4.92
CA ALA A 98 -3.12 10.44 -5.09
C ALA A 98 -3.47 9.28 -6.05
N LEU A 99 -2.70 9.11 -7.14
CA LEU A 99 -2.85 7.97 -8.06
C LEU A 99 -2.67 6.64 -7.32
N TRP A 100 -1.58 6.49 -6.57
CA TRP A 100 -1.33 5.27 -5.80
C TRP A 100 -2.42 5.03 -4.76
N ALA A 101 -2.77 6.05 -3.98
CA ALA A 101 -3.84 5.95 -3.00
C ALA A 101 -5.18 5.49 -3.63
N THR A 102 -5.53 6.03 -4.80
CA THR A 102 -6.76 5.67 -5.51
C THR A 102 -6.74 4.21 -5.94
N LEU A 103 -5.62 3.74 -6.50
CA LEU A 103 -5.46 2.35 -6.92
C LEU A 103 -5.54 1.38 -5.72
N VAL A 104 -4.89 1.72 -4.61
CA VAL A 104 -4.91 0.94 -3.37
C VAL A 104 -6.32 0.88 -2.78
N VAL A 105 -7.04 2.01 -2.69
CA VAL A 105 -8.45 2.01 -2.25
C VAL A 105 -9.31 1.17 -3.19
N GLY A 106 -9.12 1.31 -4.50
CA GLY A 106 -9.83 0.54 -5.51
C GLY A 106 -9.61 -0.96 -5.36
N ALA A 107 -8.37 -1.41 -5.13
CA ALA A 107 -8.05 -2.81 -4.85
C ALA A 107 -8.81 -3.31 -3.61
N GLY A 108 -8.80 -2.56 -2.51
CA GLY A 108 -9.55 -2.92 -1.30
C GLY A 108 -11.06 -2.96 -1.48
N MET A 109 -11.62 -2.07 -2.31
CA MET A 109 -13.05 -2.09 -2.66
C MET A 109 -13.41 -3.34 -3.47
N VAL A 110 -12.59 -3.68 -4.47
CA VAL A 110 -12.75 -4.89 -5.28
C VAL A 110 -12.66 -6.14 -4.39
N ALA A 111 -11.69 -6.20 -3.46
CA ALA A 111 -11.52 -7.32 -2.55
C ALA A 111 -12.71 -7.48 -1.59
N ASN A 112 -13.15 -6.39 -0.95
CA ASN A 112 -14.29 -6.43 -0.01
C ASN A 112 -15.60 -6.82 -0.68
N VAL A 113 -15.93 -6.21 -1.82
CA VAL A 113 -17.17 -6.51 -2.55
C VAL A 113 -17.07 -7.87 -3.22
N GLY A 114 -15.97 -8.17 -3.90
CA GLY A 114 -15.74 -9.43 -4.62
C GLY A 114 -15.84 -10.63 -3.70
N LYS A 115 -15.31 -10.54 -2.47
CA LYS A 115 -15.45 -11.58 -1.46
C LYS A 115 -16.91 -11.89 -1.12
N GLU A 116 -17.76 -10.88 -0.94
CA GLU A 116 -19.18 -11.10 -0.63
C GLU A 116 -19.90 -11.81 -1.79
N VAL A 117 -19.55 -11.45 -3.03
CA VAL A 117 -20.07 -12.12 -4.24
C VAL A 117 -19.61 -13.59 -4.28
N VAL A 118 -18.34 -13.85 -4.00
CA VAL A 118 -17.77 -15.21 -3.93
C VAL A 118 -18.45 -16.04 -2.84
N ALA A 119 -18.65 -15.47 -1.64
CA ALA A 119 -19.32 -16.14 -0.53
C ALA A 119 -20.78 -16.51 -0.86
N ALA A 120 -21.49 -15.64 -1.58
CA ALA A 120 -22.85 -15.93 -2.03
C ALA A 120 -22.89 -17.08 -3.05
N GLN A 121 -21.95 -17.12 -4.01
CA GLN A 121 -21.85 -18.19 -5.01
C GLN A 121 -21.50 -19.53 -4.37
N TYR A 122 -20.60 -19.53 -3.38
CA TYR A 122 -20.07 -20.74 -2.76
C TYR A 122 -21.14 -21.61 -2.09
N ALA A 123 -22.23 -21.01 -1.60
CA ALA A 123 -23.34 -21.76 -1.00
C ALA A 123 -24.05 -22.70 -1.99
N SER A 124 -24.02 -22.40 -3.29
CA SER A 124 -24.67 -23.18 -4.33
C SER A 124 -23.70 -23.86 -5.30
N ASP A 125 -22.51 -23.31 -5.49
CA ASP A 125 -21.52 -23.77 -6.47
C ASP A 125 -20.09 -23.41 -6.01
N PRO A 126 -19.47 -24.27 -5.19
CA PRO A 126 -18.11 -24.05 -4.68
C PRO A 126 -17.06 -23.96 -5.80
N GLU A 127 -17.15 -24.78 -6.85
CA GLU A 127 -16.20 -24.75 -7.97
C GLU A 127 -16.27 -23.42 -8.73
N GLY A 128 -17.49 -22.94 -9.04
CA GLY A 128 -17.68 -21.64 -9.67
C GLY A 128 -17.24 -20.47 -8.79
N ALA A 129 -17.40 -20.59 -7.46
CA ALA A 129 -16.91 -19.59 -6.51
C ALA A 129 -15.37 -19.46 -6.54
N VAL A 130 -14.65 -20.58 -6.70
CA VAL A 130 -13.18 -20.56 -6.85
C VAL A 130 -12.74 -19.82 -8.11
N LEU A 131 -13.39 -20.08 -9.25
CA LEU A 131 -13.10 -19.33 -10.48
C LEU A 131 -13.39 -17.84 -10.31
N MET A 132 -14.53 -17.51 -9.69
CA MET A 132 -14.92 -16.12 -9.44
C MET A 132 -13.93 -15.40 -8.52
N TRP A 133 -13.44 -16.09 -7.48
CA TRP A 133 -12.38 -15.61 -6.61
C TRP A 133 -11.10 -15.28 -7.37
N GLN A 134 -10.66 -16.17 -8.27
CA GLN A 134 -9.46 -15.95 -9.08
C GLN A 134 -9.61 -14.71 -9.99
N ILE A 135 -10.79 -14.47 -10.55
CA ILE A 135 -11.07 -13.29 -11.36
C ILE A 135 -10.95 -12.01 -10.52
N PHE A 136 -11.61 -11.95 -9.37
CA PHE A 136 -11.52 -10.79 -8.47
C PHE A 136 -10.10 -10.57 -7.96
N SER A 137 -9.41 -11.63 -7.55
CA SER A 137 -8.01 -11.58 -7.12
C SER A 137 -7.10 -11.06 -8.24
N GLY A 138 -7.34 -11.47 -9.48
CA GLY A 138 -6.61 -10.97 -10.65
C GLY A 138 -6.78 -9.46 -10.85
N VAL A 139 -8.01 -8.95 -10.69
CA VAL A 139 -8.31 -7.51 -10.79
C VAL A 139 -7.69 -6.74 -9.62
N GLU A 140 -7.83 -7.22 -8.39
CA GLU A 140 -7.21 -6.64 -7.19
C GLU A 140 -5.68 -6.53 -7.36
N ASN A 141 -5.05 -7.63 -7.78
CA ASN A 141 -3.60 -7.67 -8.03
C ASN A 141 -3.17 -6.72 -9.15
N GLY A 142 -3.97 -6.60 -10.22
CA GLY A 142 -3.71 -5.67 -11.31
C GLY A 142 -3.78 -4.19 -10.91
N LEU A 143 -4.68 -3.84 -9.97
CA LEU A 143 -4.82 -2.47 -9.47
C LEU A 143 -3.65 -2.06 -8.57
N GLY A 144 -3.17 -2.96 -7.71
CA GLY A 144 -2.05 -2.67 -6.82
C GLY A 144 -1.66 -3.77 -5.85
N GLY A 145 -2.32 -4.93 -5.85
CA GLY A 145 -1.91 -6.07 -5.01
C GLY A 145 -0.72 -6.88 -5.54
N GLY A 146 -0.47 -6.87 -6.85
CA GLY A 146 0.53 -7.74 -7.50
C GLY A 146 1.76 -7.03 -8.06
N ASN A 147 1.77 -5.69 -8.06
CA ASN A 147 2.92 -4.89 -8.45
C ASN A 147 2.93 -3.56 -7.71
N GLU A 148 4.11 -2.95 -7.65
CA GLU A 148 4.37 -1.80 -6.80
C GLU A 148 4.72 -0.53 -7.61
N ILE A 149 4.22 -0.46 -8.85
CA ILE A 149 4.60 0.58 -9.81
C ILE A 149 4.19 1.96 -9.30
N ALA A 150 2.92 2.13 -8.90
CA ALA A 150 2.38 3.43 -8.51
C ALA A 150 3.07 3.98 -7.25
N GLY A 151 3.21 3.15 -6.22
CA GLY A 151 3.94 3.54 -5.02
C GLY A 151 5.43 3.69 -5.24
N GLY A 152 6.02 2.94 -6.18
CA GLY A 152 7.42 3.09 -6.58
C GLY A 152 7.68 4.44 -7.23
N VAL A 153 6.87 4.83 -8.21
CA VAL A 153 6.95 6.14 -8.87
C VAL A 153 6.76 7.27 -7.86
N TRP A 154 5.79 7.14 -6.95
CA TRP A 154 5.59 8.14 -5.90
C TRP A 154 6.81 8.30 -4.99
N ALA A 155 7.40 7.19 -4.52
CA ALA A 155 8.63 7.20 -3.73
C ALA A 155 9.82 7.84 -4.46
N LEU A 156 9.97 7.60 -5.78
CA LEU A 156 11.02 8.22 -6.58
C LEU A 156 10.85 9.76 -6.61
N VAL A 157 9.66 10.22 -6.95
CA VAL A 157 9.37 11.66 -7.05
C VAL A 157 9.51 12.35 -5.70
N ALA A 158 8.97 11.75 -4.63
CA ALA A 158 9.11 12.25 -3.28
C ALA A 158 10.58 12.31 -2.84
N GLY A 159 11.36 11.26 -3.12
CA GLY A 159 12.79 11.20 -2.83
C GLY A 159 13.58 12.31 -3.54
N ILE A 160 13.32 12.53 -4.83
CA ILE A 160 13.91 13.63 -5.60
C ILE A 160 13.53 14.98 -4.97
N ALA A 161 12.26 15.18 -4.59
CA ALA A 161 11.81 16.40 -3.95
C ALA A 161 12.49 16.65 -2.60
N MET A 162 12.65 15.61 -1.77
CA MET A 162 13.37 15.69 -0.50
C MET A 162 14.84 16.12 -0.69
N LEU A 163 15.53 15.51 -1.66
CA LEU A 163 16.93 15.83 -1.96
C LEU A 163 17.10 17.23 -2.56
N ARG A 164 16.16 17.68 -3.39
CA ARG A 164 16.19 18.99 -4.06
C ARG A 164 15.85 20.14 -3.13
N THR A 165 14.85 19.97 -2.27
CA THR A 165 14.35 21.04 -1.41
C THR A 165 15.08 21.11 -0.07
N ALA A 166 15.74 20.02 0.36
CA ALA A 166 16.33 19.87 1.69
C ALA A 166 15.35 20.17 2.85
N ARG A 167 14.04 20.06 2.61
CA ARG A 167 13.00 20.20 3.64
C ARG A 167 12.81 18.93 4.47
N MET A 168 13.43 17.84 4.05
CA MET A 168 13.51 16.56 4.77
C MET A 168 14.98 16.11 4.85
N PRO A 169 15.33 15.20 5.77
CA PRO A 169 16.68 14.63 5.85
C PRO A 169 17.11 14.03 4.51
N LYS A 170 18.29 14.40 4.00
CA LYS A 170 18.82 13.82 2.75
C LYS A 170 18.91 12.29 2.76
N PRO A 171 19.32 11.62 3.86
CA PRO A 171 19.30 10.16 3.92
C PRO A 171 17.92 9.56 3.64
N LEU A 172 16.85 10.18 4.15
CA LEU A 172 15.47 9.76 3.87
C LEU A 172 15.14 9.93 2.38
N GLY A 173 15.63 10.99 1.73
CA GLY A 173 15.50 11.18 0.29
C GLY A 173 16.14 10.04 -0.52
N TYR A 174 17.37 9.64 -0.19
CA TYR A 174 18.02 8.50 -0.85
C TYR A 174 17.31 7.17 -0.56
N PHE A 175 16.87 6.97 0.67
CA PHE A 175 16.10 5.77 1.05
C PHE A 175 14.79 5.68 0.25
N SER A 176 14.11 6.81 0.05
CA SER A 176 12.94 6.91 -0.83
C SER A 176 13.25 6.49 -2.26
N LEU A 177 14.43 6.82 -2.80
CA LEU A 177 14.82 6.37 -4.13
C LEU A 177 15.02 4.85 -4.20
N VAL A 178 15.57 4.24 -3.15
CA VAL A 178 15.74 2.77 -3.08
C VAL A 178 14.38 2.06 -3.09
N ILE A 179 13.43 2.53 -2.28
CA ILE A 179 12.05 2.01 -2.27
C ILE A 179 11.39 2.21 -3.63
N GLY A 180 11.58 3.38 -4.23
CA GLY A 180 11.05 3.68 -5.55
C GLY A 180 11.58 2.72 -6.62
N ALA A 181 12.88 2.45 -6.59
CA ALA A 181 13.53 1.50 -7.50
C ALA A 181 13.06 0.06 -7.25
N SER A 182 12.94 -0.38 -5.98
CA SER A 182 12.42 -1.72 -5.67
C SER A 182 10.98 -1.88 -6.16
N GLY A 183 10.15 -0.84 -6.05
CA GLY A 183 8.80 -0.86 -6.60
C GLY A 183 8.77 -1.13 -8.10
N LEU A 184 9.63 -0.48 -8.87
CA LEU A 184 9.73 -0.72 -10.33
C LEU A 184 10.31 -2.10 -10.68
N LEU A 185 11.22 -2.64 -9.87
CA LEU A 185 11.77 -3.97 -10.08
C LEU A 185 10.73 -5.09 -9.93
N THR A 186 9.56 -4.82 -9.35
CA THR A 186 8.44 -5.78 -9.30
C THR A 186 7.89 -6.15 -10.68
N LEU A 187 8.16 -5.34 -11.71
CA LEU A 187 7.83 -5.65 -13.10
C LEU A 187 8.63 -6.82 -13.67
N ILE A 188 9.76 -7.17 -13.05
CA ILE A 188 10.62 -8.28 -13.49
C ILE A 188 10.17 -9.54 -12.75
N PRO A 189 9.60 -10.56 -13.43
CA PRO A 189 9.04 -11.73 -12.75
C PRO A 189 10.02 -12.44 -11.80
N ALA A 190 11.29 -12.56 -12.22
CA ALA A 190 12.33 -13.19 -11.40
C ALA A 190 12.68 -12.41 -10.11
N LEU A 191 12.33 -11.12 -10.03
CA LEU A 191 12.62 -10.26 -8.89
C LEU A 191 11.36 -9.84 -8.12
N ASN A 192 10.16 -10.15 -8.62
CA ASN A 192 8.90 -9.62 -8.11
C ASN A 192 8.75 -9.81 -6.59
N ASN A 193 8.89 -11.04 -6.09
CA ASN A 193 8.75 -11.34 -4.67
C ASN A 193 9.78 -10.62 -3.79
N THR A 194 11.06 -10.68 -4.17
CA THR A 194 12.15 -10.05 -3.40
C THR A 194 12.04 -8.53 -3.41
N ALA A 195 11.74 -7.95 -4.57
CA ALA A 195 11.58 -6.51 -4.74
C ALA A 195 10.33 -5.99 -4.00
N GLY A 196 9.22 -6.74 -4.03
CA GLY A 196 8.01 -6.47 -3.27
C GLY A 196 8.24 -6.52 -1.76
N ALA A 197 9.03 -7.49 -1.26
CA ALA A 197 9.38 -7.55 0.16
C ALA A 197 10.22 -6.34 0.60
N VAL A 198 11.22 -5.94 -0.20
CA VAL A 198 12.02 -4.73 0.06
C VAL A 198 11.14 -3.48 0.02
N PHE A 199 10.22 -3.40 -0.93
CA PHE A 199 9.28 -2.30 -1.05
C PHE A 199 8.38 -2.20 0.18
N GLY A 200 7.70 -3.28 0.56
CA GLY A 200 6.74 -3.27 1.67
C GLY A 200 7.39 -3.03 3.02
N LEU A 201 8.48 -3.74 3.34
CA LEU A 201 9.23 -3.53 4.59
C LEU A 201 9.93 -2.18 4.60
N GLY A 202 10.44 -1.75 3.45
CA GLY A 202 11.04 -0.42 3.28
C GLY A 202 10.04 0.70 3.55
N TYR A 203 8.81 0.56 3.06
CA TYR A 203 7.76 1.54 3.29
C TYR A 203 7.37 1.68 4.76
N ILE A 204 7.40 0.61 5.56
CA ILE A 204 7.21 0.72 7.02
C ILE A 204 8.22 1.70 7.61
N ALA A 205 9.51 1.46 7.37
CA ALA A 205 10.58 2.33 7.88
C ALA A 205 10.46 3.75 7.31
N TRP A 206 10.09 3.89 6.04
CA TRP A 206 9.94 5.19 5.38
C TRP A 206 8.80 5.99 5.96
N PHE A 207 7.63 5.38 6.16
CA PHE A 207 6.46 6.03 6.73
C PHE A 207 6.71 6.50 8.17
N VAL A 208 7.36 5.66 8.99
CA VAL A 208 7.79 6.06 10.34
C VAL A 208 8.77 7.23 10.27
N TRP A 209 9.78 7.18 9.40
CA TRP A 209 10.80 8.21 9.30
C TRP A 209 10.22 9.54 8.79
N VAL A 210 9.35 9.51 7.78
CA VAL A 210 8.59 10.69 7.33
C VAL A 210 7.74 11.24 8.46
N GLY A 211 7.03 10.39 9.22
CA GLY A 211 6.25 10.80 10.38
C GLY A 211 7.08 11.54 11.43
N ILE A 212 8.25 11.00 11.77
CA ILE A 212 9.21 11.65 12.70
C ILE A 212 9.72 12.98 12.12
N ALA A 213 10.10 13.01 10.84
CA ALA A 213 10.60 14.22 10.18
C ALA A 213 9.54 15.33 10.17
N LEU A 214 8.27 14.97 9.92
CA LEU A 214 7.14 15.89 9.99
C LEU A 214 6.88 16.40 11.41
N LEU A 215 7.02 15.59 12.45
CA LEU A 215 6.85 16.07 13.83
C LEU A 215 7.98 16.99 14.29
N THR A 216 9.20 16.77 13.80
CA THR A 216 10.41 17.47 14.26
C THR A 216 10.76 18.71 13.44
N GLN A 217 10.15 18.88 12.27
CA GLN A 217 10.31 20.07 11.46
C GLN A 217 9.72 21.29 12.18
N LYS A 218 10.54 22.32 12.38
CA LYS A 218 10.08 23.60 12.92
C LYS A 218 9.17 24.28 11.89
N ALA A 219 8.01 24.75 12.37
CA ALA A 219 7.07 25.56 11.60
C ALA A 219 7.73 26.85 11.09
#